data_AF-A0A0K0SUQ9-F1
#
_entry.id   AF-A0A0K0SUQ9-F1
#
_cell.length_a   1.000
_cell.length_b   1.000
_cell.length_c   1.000
_cell.angle_alpha   90.00
_cell.angle_beta   90.00
_cell.angle_gamma   90.00
#
_symmetry.space_group_name_H-M   'P 1'
#
loop_
_entity.id
_entity.type
_entity.pdbx_description
1 polymer ?
#
loop_
_entity_poly.entity_id
_entity_poly.type
_entity_poly.pdbx_seq_one_letter_code
_entity_poly.pdbx_strand_id
1 'polypeptide(L)'
;MSQLIQLAANGQASIVADEWTRVVPPAPAEESVRKQAGKVVLFKLTGEPTFSAEQIANTHIPATGKILVPLTIWQARKAELQPRLAAGELGIVLATHETAEALQAEFADINSLPIIAIFVERFADGRIFTLGAWLRTRFGYKNELRAIGDVLRDQLFFHKRAGFNSFLIRADRSAEDALASLNDFSQPYQGGVADVPVWRRVNRA
;
A
#
# COMPACT_ATOMS: atom_id res chain seq x y z
N MET A 1 -12.60 -12.55 -12.63
CA MET A 1 -11.57 -13.22 -11.82
C MET A 1 -11.08 -12.20 -10.82
N SER A 2 -10.82 -12.59 -9.56
CA SER A 2 -10.30 -11.64 -8.58
C SER A 2 -8.87 -11.25 -8.96
N GLN A 3 -8.49 -10.01 -8.67
CA GLN A 3 -7.16 -9.48 -8.95
C GLN A 3 -6.29 -9.38 -7.70
N LEU A 4 -6.79 -9.87 -6.56
CA LEU A 4 -6.11 -9.79 -5.29
C LEU A 4 -5.30 -11.06 -5.04
N ILE A 5 -3.98 -10.89 -4.89
CA ILE A 5 -3.05 -11.95 -4.51
C ILE A 5 -2.72 -11.78 -3.03
N GLN A 6 -2.89 -12.85 -2.25
CA GLN A 6 -2.55 -12.89 -0.83
C GLN A 6 -1.41 -13.87 -0.59
N LEU A 7 -0.46 -13.48 0.26
CA LEU A 7 0.59 -14.35 0.81
C LEU A 7 0.20 -14.81 2.21
N ALA A 8 0.09 -16.12 2.39
CA ALA A 8 -0.05 -16.73 3.70
C ALA A 8 1.29 -16.72 4.46
N ALA A 9 1.23 -16.92 5.79
CA ALA A 9 2.41 -16.91 6.66
C ALA A 9 3.43 -18.01 6.33
N ASN A 10 2.99 -19.10 5.69
CA ASN A 10 3.85 -20.17 5.18
C ASN A 10 4.54 -19.82 3.83
N GLY A 11 4.30 -18.61 3.29
CA GLY A 11 4.86 -18.15 2.02
C GLY A 11 4.08 -18.55 0.78
N GLN A 12 2.97 -19.29 0.92
CA GLN A 12 2.12 -19.70 -0.20
C GLN A 12 1.28 -18.51 -0.69
N ALA A 13 1.27 -18.32 -2.01
CA ALA A 13 0.47 -17.28 -2.67
C ALA A 13 -0.82 -17.86 -3.25
N SER A 14 -1.94 -17.16 -3.11
CA SER A 14 -3.20 -17.52 -3.74
C SER A 14 -3.99 -16.28 -4.18
N ILE A 15 -4.86 -16.46 -5.17
CA ILE A 15 -5.81 -15.42 -5.57
C ILE A 15 -7.05 -15.56 -4.69
N VAL A 16 -7.44 -14.46 -4.05
CA VAL A 16 -8.56 -14.40 -3.09
C VAL A 16 -9.53 -13.30 -3.48
N ALA A 17 -10.79 -13.36 -3.06
CA ALA A 17 -11.73 -12.27 -3.30
C ALA A 17 -11.34 -11.01 -2.52
N ASP A 18 -11.50 -9.83 -3.13
CA ASP A 18 -11.30 -8.57 -2.41
C ASP A 18 -12.58 -8.15 -1.68
N GLU A 19 -12.55 -8.22 -0.35
CA GLU A 19 -13.66 -7.81 0.52
C GLU A 19 -13.62 -6.31 0.87
N TRP A 20 -12.53 -5.62 0.53
CA TRP A 20 -12.31 -4.23 0.92
C TRP A 20 -12.68 -3.28 -0.19
N THR A 21 -13.57 -2.32 0.11
CA THR A 21 -13.94 -1.27 -0.84
C THR A 21 -13.06 -0.05 -0.63
N ARG A 22 -12.29 0.33 -1.66
CA ARG A 22 -11.50 1.56 -1.62
C ARG A 22 -12.39 2.79 -1.77
N VAL A 23 -12.30 3.70 -0.80
CA VAL A 23 -12.87 5.04 -0.88
C VAL A 23 -11.97 5.91 -1.75
N VAL A 24 -12.51 6.41 -2.86
CA VAL A 24 -11.79 7.27 -3.80
C VAL A 24 -12.46 8.65 -3.77
N PRO A 25 -11.74 9.70 -3.34
CA PRO A 25 -12.23 11.07 -3.43
C PRO A 25 -12.54 11.47 -4.88
N PRO A 26 -13.48 12.41 -5.11
CA PRO A 26 -13.80 12.86 -6.46
C PRO A 26 -12.58 13.45 -7.17
N ALA A 27 -12.55 13.33 -8.49
CA ALA A 27 -11.49 13.92 -9.30
C ALA A 27 -11.40 15.44 -9.05
N PRO A 28 -10.19 16.03 -9.00
CA PRO A 28 -10.03 17.46 -8.82
C PRO A 28 -10.67 18.21 -9.99
N ALA A 29 -11.31 19.34 -9.71
CA ALA A 29 -12.11 20.09 -10.70
C ALA A 29 -11.26 20.64 -11.87
N GLU A 30 -9.95 20.83 -11.71
CA GLU A 30 -9.00 21.11 -12.79
C GLU A 30 -7.59 21.11 -12.20
N GLU A 31 -6.79 20.09 -12.49
CA GLU A 31 -5.34 20.17 -12.29
C GLU A 31 -4.74 20.63 -13.62
N SER A 32 -4.37 21.91 -13.70
CA SER A 32 -3.65 22.45 -14.85
C SER A 32 -2.25 21.82 -14.90
N VAL A 33 -2.18 20.65 -15.55
CA VAL A 33 -0.90 20.06 -15.94
C VAL A 33 -0.25 21.07 -16.86
N ARG A 34 0.72 21.84 -16.34
CA ARG A 34 1.60 22.69 -17.13
C ARG A 34 2.40 21.76 -18.05
N LYS A 35 1.83 21.43 -19.20
CA LYS A 35 2.47 20.66 -20.26
C LYS A 35 3.53 21.57 -20.90
N GLN A 36 4.72 21.60 -20.31
CA GLN A 36 5.90 22.04 -21.02
C GLN A 36 6.31 20.92 -22.00
N ALA A 37 6.83 21.29 -23.17
CA ALA A 37 7.35 20.31 -24.13
C ALA A 37 8.45 19.46 -23.47
N GLY A 38 8.30 18.14 -23.51
CA GLY A 38 9.03 17.20 -22.65
C GLY A 38 8.23 16.91 -21.38
N LYS A 39 7.58 15.74 -21.32
CA LYS A 39 6.66 15.34 -20.24
C LYS A 39 7.40 15.23 -18.89
N VAL A 40 7.60 16.36 -18.20
CA VAL A 40 8.02 16.37 -16.79
C VAL A 40 6.84 15.82 -16.00
N VAL A 41 6.98 14.59 -15.53
CA VAL A 41 6.05 14.00 -14.59
C VAL A 41 6.45 14.57 -13.23
N LEU A 42 5.74 15.58 -12.76
CA LEU A 42 5.91 16.00 -11.37
C LEU A 42 5.36 14.88 -10.48
N PHE A 43 6.25 14.28 -9.69
CA PHE A 43 5.85 13.49 -8.54
C PHE A 43 5.49 14.45 -7.41
N LYS A 44 4.42 14.16 -6.67
CA LYS A 44 4.15 14.88 -5.42
C LYS A 44 5.34 14.73 -4.48
N LEU A 45 5.80 15.87 -3.96
CA LEU A 45 6.87 15.91 -2.98
C LEU A 45 6.36 15.37 -1.64
N THR A 46 7.26 14.83 -0.83
CA THR A 46 6.91 14.29 0.47
C THR A 46 6.31 15.40 1.35
N GLY A 47 5.11 15.15 1.88
CA GLY A 47 4.38 16.10 2.72
C GLY A 47 3.47 17.08 1.97
N GLU A 48 3.43 17.04 0.63
CA GLU A 48 2.39 17.75 -0.11
C GLU A 48 1.00 17.15 0.17
N PRO A 49 -0.07 17.96 0.19
CA PRO A 49 -1.41 17.47 0.44
C PRO A 49 -1.87 16.51 -0.68
N THR A 50 -2.38 15.35 -0.26
CA THR A 50 -2.89 14.33 -1.18
C THR A 50 -4.18 14.79 -1.89
N PHE A 51 -5.09 15.44 -1.16
CA PHE A 51 -6.39 15.93 -1.67
C PHE A 51 -6.69 17.34 -1.17
N SER A 52 -7.47 18.09 -1.94
CA SER A 52 -8.00 19.40 -1.54
C SER A 52 -9.14 19.28 -0.52
N ALA A 53 -9.43 20.37 0.21
CA ALA A 53 -10.52 20.41 1.18
C ALA A 53 -11.90 20.09 0.57
N GLU A 54 -12.14 20.53 -0.67
CA GLU A 54 -13.38 20.24 -1.40
C GLU A 54 -13.52 18.76 -1.73
N GLN A 55 -12.44 18.12 -2.19
CA GLN A 55 -12.44 16.68 -2.44
C GLN A 55 -12.68 15.89 -1.14
N ILE A 56 -12.05 16.33 -0.05
CA ILE A 56 -12.25 15.72 1.27
C ILE A 56 -13.70 15.86 1.71
N ALA A 57 -14.33 17.03 1.56
CA ALA A 57 -15.74 17.26 1.93
C ALA A 57 -16.73 16.50 1.04
N ASN A 58 -16.43 16.34 -0.25
CA ASN A 58 -17.30 15.66 -1.21
C ASN A 58 -17.03 14.14 -1.33
N THR A 59 -16.12 13.59 -0.53
CA THR A 59 -15.85 12.15 -0.52
C THR A 59 -17.04 11.38 0.03
N HIS A 60 -17.60 10.48 -0.78
CA HIS A 60 -18.65 9.56 -0.38
C HIS A 60 -18.05 8.32 0.29
N ILE A 61 -18.48 8.04 1.53
CA ILE A 61 -18.05 6.89 2.31
C ILE A 61 -19.23 5.90 2.39
N PRO A 62 -19.07 4.65 1.92
CA PRO A 62 -20.11 3.64 2.05
C PRO A 62 -20.52 3.41 3.50
N ALA A 63 -21.83 3.33 3.76
CA ALA A 63 -22.38 3.18 5.11
C ALA A 63 -22.09 1.81 5.75
N THR A 64 -21.84 0.78 4.95
CA THR A 64 -21.62 -0.62 5.41
C THR A 64 -20.46 -1.27 4.66
N GLY A 65 -19.96 -2.40 5.17
CA GLY A 65 -18.90 -3.20 4.55
C GLY A 65 -17.48 -2.74 4.92
N LYS A 66 -16.45 -3.49 4.55
CA LYS A 66 -15.06 -3.13 4.88
C LYS A 66 -14.55 -2.03 3.94
N ILE A 67 -13.97 -0.97 4.48
CA ILE A 67 -13.52 0.20 3.69
C ILE A 67 -12.03 0.49 3.85
N LEU A 68 -11.40 0.88 2.75
CA LEU A 68 -10.04 1.40 2.69
C LEU A 68 -10.10 2.90 2.45
N VAL A 69 -9.73 3.68 3.46
CA VAL A 69 -9.88 5.15 3.49
C VAL A 69 -8.51 5.82 3.36
N PRO A 70 -8.33 6.84 2.49
CA PRO A 70 -7.08 7.59 2.45
C PRO A 70 -6.74 8.27 3.79
N LEU A 71 -5.46 8.33 4.16
CA LEU A 71 -5.01 8.90 5.43
C LEU A 71 -5.56 10.31 5.67
N THR A 72 -5.56 11.18 4.66
CA THR A 72 -6.11 12.54 4.77
C THR A 72 -7.62 12.59 5.06
N ILE A 73 -8.39 11.63 4.53
CA ILE A 73 -9.85 11.55 4.78
C ILE A 73 -10.09 11.07 6.22
N TRP A 74 -9.30 10.10 6.67
CA TRP A 74 -9.30 9.67 8.07
C TRP A 74 -9.01 10.84 9.01
N GLN A 75 -7.96 11.61 8.75
CA GLN A 75 -7.58 12.78 9.56
C GLN A 75 -8.71 13.82 9.64
N ALA A 76 -9.38 14.09 8.52
CA ALA A 76 -10.46 15.07 8.46
C ALA A 76 -11.78 14.59 9.09
N ARG A 77 -12.08 13.29 9.02
CA ARG A 77 -13.37 12.69 9.43
C ARG A 77 -13.24 11.66 10.55
N LYS A 78 -12.23 11.81 11.41
CA LYS A 78 -11.87 10.84 12.44
C LYS A 78 -13.06 10.43 13.33
N ALA A 79 -13.85 11.39 13.79
CA ALA A 79 -14.99 11.14 14.67
C ALA A 79 -16.07 10.26 14.03
N GLU A 80 -16.31 10.41 12.73
CA GLU A 80 -17.28 9.61 11.96
C GLU A 80 -16.78 8.16 11.75
N LEU A 81 -15.47 8.00 11.59
CA LEU A 81 -14.83 6.74 11.21
C LEU A 81 -14.35 5.90 12.40
N GLN A 82 -14.22 6.49 13.59
CA GLN A 82 -13.79 5.81 14.81
C GLN A 82 -14.62 4.55 15.14
N PRO A 83 -15.96 4.53 15.01
CA PRO A 83 -16.75 3.33 15.27
C PRO A 83 -16.43 2.18 14.30
N ARG A 84 -16.10 2.51 13.04
CA ARG A 84 -15.77 1.55 11.99
C ARG A 84 -14.41 0.91 12.22
N LEU A 85 -13.46 1.70 12.74
CA LEU A 85 -12.17 1.18 13.21
C LEU A 85 -12.36 0.20 14.37
N ALA A 86 -13.19 0.54 15.36
CA ALA A 86 -13.46 -0.35 16.50
C ALA A 86 -14.15 -1.67 16.08
N ALA A 87 -14.94 -1.65 15.02
CA ALA A 87 -15.55 -2.83 14.41
C ALA A 87 -14.59 -3.66 13.53
N GLY A 88 -13.36 -3.18 13.28
CA GLY A 88 -12.40 -3.85 12.38
C GLY A 88 -12.77 -3.76 10.90
N GLU A 89 -13.64 -2.82 10.53
CA GLU A 89 -14.15 -2.64 9.16
C GLU A 89 -13.45 -1.49 8.41
N LEU A 90 -12.40 -0.91 8.99
CA LEU A 90 -11.66 0.21 8.43
C LEU A 90 -10.18 -0.11 8.30
N GLY A 91 -9.64 0.18 7.13
CA GLY A 91 -8.20 0.21 6.87
C GLY A 91 -7.78 1.53 6.23
N ILE A 92 -6.47 1.77 6.22
CA ILE A 92 -5.92 3.04 5.72
C ILE A 92 -5.21 2.83 4.39
N VAL A 93 -5.46 3.74 3.45
CA VAL A 93 -4.66 3.91 2.23
C VAL A 93 -3.65 5.02 2.45
N LEU A 94 -2.37 4.69 2.34
CA LEU A 94 -1.25 5.61 2.38
C LEU A 94 -0.71 5.81 0.96
N ALA A 95 -0.63 7.05 0.48
CA ALA A 95 0.03 7.37 -0.78
C ALA A 95 1.56 7.35 -0.61
N THR A 96 2.30 7.09 -1.68
CA THR A 96 3.78 6.98 -1.63
C THR A 96 4.51 8.26 -1.20
N HIS A 97 3.87 9.43 -1.30
CA HIS A 97 4.43 10.72 -0.85
C HIS A 97 4.05 11.07 0.60
N GLU A 98 3.17 10.29 1.23
CA GLU A 98 2.86 10.42 2.65
C GLU A 98 3.88 9.62 3.48
N THR A 99 4.08 10.01 4.73
CA THR A 99 5.10 9.39 5.60
C THR A 99 4.47 8.36 6.53
N ALA A 100 5.23 7.31 6.86
CA ALA A 100 4.81 6.31 7.84
C ALA A 100 4.70 6.93 9.25
N GLU A 101 5.48 7.97 9.54
CA GLU A 101 5.39 8.77 10.77
C GLU A 101 4.04 9.49 10.89
N ALA A 102 3.55 10.09 9.80
CA ALA A 102 2.23 10.74 9.80
C ALA A 102 1.11 9.73 10.04
N LEU A 103 1.23 8.51 9.49
CA LEU A 103 0.31 7.42 9.80
C LEU A 103 0.38 7.03 11.27
N GLN A 104 1.58 6.77 11.81
CA GLN A 104 1.76 6.34 13.20
C GLN A 104 1.23 7.38 14.20
N ALA A 105 1.32 8.68 13.91
CA ALA A 105 0.81 9.74 14.77
C ALA A 105 -0.72 9.66 14.99
N GLU A 106 -1.46 9.05 14.07
CA GLU A 106 -2.91 8.96 14.15
C GLU A 106 -3.44 7.81 15.02
N PHE A 107 -2.60 6.80 15.29
CA PHE A 107 -2.98 5.56 15.96
C PHE A 107 -2.05 5.29 17.14
N ALA A 108 -2.62 5.13 18.33
CA ALA A 108 -1.85 4.74 19.52
C ALA A 108 -1.20 3.35 19.35
N ASP A 109 -1.92 2.41 18.72
CA ASP A 109 -1.39 1.15 18.23
C ASP A 109 -1.72 0.98 16.76
N ILE A 110 -0.68 0.94 15.91
CA ILE A 110 -0.82 0.75 14.46
C ILE A 110 -1.42 -0.62 14.12
N ASN A 111 -1.31 -1.61 15.00
CA ASN A 111 -1.88 -2.95 14.81
C ASN A 111 -3.39 -3.01 15.10
N SER A 112 -4.00 -1.92 15.56
CA SER A 112 -5.47 -1.78 15.55
C SER A 112 -6.04 -1.77 14.14
N LEU A 113 -5.23 -1.41 13.13
CA LEU A 113 -5.63 -1.46 11.73
C LEU A 113 -5.53 -2.89 11.18
N PRO A 114 -6.64 -3.51 10.75
CA PRO A 114 -6.62 -4.83 10.12
C PRO A 114 -5.82 -4.83 8.81
N ILE A 115 -5.79 -3.70 8.11
CA ILE A 115 -5.09 -3.55 6.84
C ILE A 115 -4.54 -2.12 6.65
N ILE A 116 -3.33 -2.03 6.10
CA ILE A 116 -2.74 -0.82 5.54
C ILE A 116 -2.46 -1.10 4.06
N ALA A 117 -2.99 -0.26 3.19
CA ALA A 117 -2.73 -0.33 1.75
C ALA A 117 -1.82 0.83 1.34
N ILE A 118 -0.74 0.56 0.61
CA ILE A 118 0.10 1.60 0.02
C ILE A 118 -0.30 1.79 -1.44
N PHE A 119 -0.77 2.99 -1.77
CA PHE A 119 -1.18 3.37 -3.12
C PHE A 119 -0.01 3.96 -3.91
N VAL A 120 0.31 3.28 -5.01
CA VAL A 120 1.33 3.68 -5.96
C VAL A 120 0.64 4.27 -7.19
N GLU A 121 0.87 5.56 -7.44
CA GLU A 121 0.34 6.20 -8.65
C GLU A 121 1.04 5.69 -9.91
N ARG A 122 2.36 5.47 -9.82
CA ARG A 122 3.24 5.06 -10.91
C ARG A 122 4.29 4.08 -10.43
N PHE A 123 4.48 2.98 -11.15
CA PHE A 123 5.42 1.92 -10.78
C PHE A 123 6.87 2.37 -10.56
N ALA A 124 7.27 3.49 -11.17
CA ALA A 124 8.62 4.06 -11.06
C ALA A 124 8.89 4.68 -9.67
N ASP A 125 7.85 4.88 -8.85
CA ASP A 125 7.99 5.40 -7.50
C ASP A 125 8.44 4.31 -6.52
N GLY A 126 9.73 4.34 -6.17
CA GLY A 126 10.33 3.37 -5.24
C GLY A 126 10.01 3.59 -3.76
N ARG A 127 9.31 4.67 -3.38
CA ARG A 127 9.05 4.98 -1.94
C ARG A 127 8.24 3.90 -1.24
N ILE A 128 7.42 3.15 -1.98
CA ILE A 128 6.67 1.99 -1.47
C ILE A 128 7.57 0.95 -0.78
N PHE A 129 8.80 0.72 -1.27
CA PHE A 129 9.73 -0.25 -0.68
C PHE A 129 10.16 0.19 0.73
N THR A 130 10.55 1.46 0.87
CA THR A 130 10.93 2.03 2.17
C THR A 130 9.75 2.06 3.12
N LEU A 131 8.57 2.49 2.65
CA LEU A 131 7.35 2.52 3.46
C LEU A 131 7.00 1.13 4.00
N GLY A 132 6.97 0.11 3.14
CA GLY A 132 6.68 -1.26 3.58
C GLY A 132 7.71 -1.80 4.57
N ALA A 133 9.00 -1.58 4.28
CA ALA A 133 10.07 -2.04 5.16
C ALA A 133 10.00 -1.36 6.53
N TRP A 134 9.77 -0.05 6.58
CA TRP A 134 9.64 0.70 7.83
C TRP A 134 8.40 0.29 8.62
N LEU A 135 7.26 0.11 7.96
CA LEU A 135 6.03 -0.36 8.61
C LEU A 135 6.28 -1.68 9.35
N ARG A 136 7.00 -2.62 8.74
CA ARG A 136 7.33 -3.90 9.39
C ARG A 136 8.40 -3.80 10.46
N THR A 137 9.48 -3.07 10.19
CA THR A 137 10.69 -3.09 11.04
C THR A 137 10.72 -2.02 12.12
N ARG A 138 10.36 -0.78 11.78
CA ARG A 138 10.42 0.38 12.69
C ARG A 138 9.12 0.55 13.46
N PHE A 139 7.98 0.39 12.78
CA PHE A 139 6.65 0.59 13.38
C PHE A 139 6.00 -0.73 13.84
N GLY A 140 6.59 -1.88 13.51
CA GLY A 140 6.16 -3.18 14.03
C GLY A 140 4.75 -3.59 13.59
N TYR A 141 4.30 -3.15 12.43
CA TYR A 141 2.99 -3.51 11.87
C TYR A 141 2.95 -4.99 11.44
N LYS A 142 1.97 -5.75 11.94
CA LYS A 142 1.90 -7.21 11.77
C LYS A 142 0.79 -7.68 10.84
N ASN A 143 -0.24 -6.86 10.62
CA ASN A 143 -1.42 -7.29 9.87
C ASN A 143 -1.20 -7.19 8.34
N GLU A 144 -2.28 -7.06 7.59
CA GLU A 144 -2.24 -7.05 6.13
C GLU A 144 -1.61 -5.76 5.59
N LEU A 145 -0.50 -5.89 4.87
CA LEU A 145 0.14 -4.80 4.15
C LEU A 145 -0.04 -5.03 2.66
N ARG A 146 -0.92 -4.21 2.06
CA ARG A 146 -1.36 -4.35 0.67
C ARG A 146 -0.70 -3.35 -0.26
N ALA A 147 -0.18 -3.79 -1.40
CA ALA A 147 0.21 -2.89 -2.49
C ALA A 147 -0.96 -2.69 -3.44
N ILE A 148 -1.32 -1.44 -3.75
CA ILE A 148 -2.44 -1.11 -4.66
C ILE A 148 -2.02 -0.01 -5.64
N GLY A 149 -2.69 0.08 -6.80
CA GLY A 149 -2.40 1.08 -7.83
C GLY A 149 -1.59 0.52 -8.99
N ASP A 150 -0.55 1.22 -9.44
CA ASP A 150 0.31 0.78 -10.54
C ASP A 150 1.42 -0.17 -10.05
N VAL A 151 1.02 -1.32 -9.53
CA VAL A 151 1.92 -2.38 -9.07
C VAL A 151 2.28 -3.28 -10.24
N LEU A 152 3.57 -3.35 -10.59
CA LEU A 152 4.07 -4.24 -11.63
C LEU A 152 4.30 -5.65 -11.11
N ARG A 153 3.99 -6.64 -11.94
CA ARG A 153 4.28 -8.06 -11.70
C ARG A 153 5.75 -8.28 -11.30
N ASP A 154 6.68 -7.70 -12.07
CA ASP A 154 8.13 -7.89 -11.88
C ASP A 154 8.64 -7.30 -10.54
N GLN A 155 7.84 -6.46 -9.89
CA GLN A 155 8.18 -5.85 -8.59
C GLN A 155 7.66 -6.66 -7.40
N LEU A 156 6.76 -7.65 -7.61
CA LEU A 156 6.11 -8.38 -6.53
C LEU A 156 7.09 -9.13 -5.63
N PHE A 157 8.12 -9.77 -6.20
CA PHE A 157 9.18 -10.41 -5.40
C PHE A 157 9.84 -9.41 -4.44
N PHE A 158 10.17 -8.22 -4.93
CA PHE A 158 10.83 -7.19 -4.12
C PHE A 158 9.88 -6.58 -3.09
N HIS A 159 8.60 -6.40 -3.42
CA HIS A 159 7.61 -5.96 -2.43
C HIS A 159 7.41 -7.00 -1.32
N LYS A 160 7.32 -8.29 -1.66
CA LYS A 160 7.30 -9.38 -0.66
C LYS A 160 8.49 -9.27 0.29
N ARG A 161 9.70 -9.03 -0.24
CA ARG A 161 10.92 -8.83 0.57
C ARG A 161 10.92 -7.55 1.39
N ALA A 162 10.25 -6.50 0.92
CA ALA A 162 9.99 -5.28 1.67
C ALA A 162 8.87 -5.44 2.72
N GLY A 163 8.22 -6.60 2.81
CA GLY A 163 7.25 -6.92 3.86
C GLY A 163 5.78 -6.88 3.45
N PHE A 164 5.47 -6.71 2.17
CA PHE A 164 4.09 -6.81 1.67
C PHE A 164 3.62 -8.26 1.63
N ASN A 165 2.35 -8.47 1.99
CA ASN A 165 1.71 -9.78 1.97
C ASN A 165 0.40 -9.82 1.17
N SER A 166 0.03 -8.70 0.54
CA SER A 166 -1.19 -8.57 -0.24
C SER A 166 -0.95 -7.65 -1.44
N PHE A 167 -1.46 -8.01 -2.61
CA PHE A 167 -1.20 -7.29 -3.87
C PHE A 167 -2.47 -7.21 -4.70
N LEU A 168 -2.98 -6.00 -4.89
CA LEU A 168 -4.11 -5.76 -5.78
C LEU A 168 -3.58 -5.46 -7.18
N ILE A 169 -3.69 -6.44 -8.07
CA ILE A 169 -3.32 -6.31 -9.48
C ILE A 169 -4.38 -5.47 -10.19
N ARG A 170 -3.94 -4.66 -11.16
CA ARG A 170 -4.88 -3.88 -11.97
C ARG A 170 -5.72 -4.81 -12.85
N ALA A 171 -6.96 -4.42 -13.10
CA ALA A 171 -7.89 -5.22 -13.90
C ALA A 171 -7.44 -5.46 -15.36
N ASP A 172 -6.52 -4.65 -15.88
CA ASP A 172 -5.92 -4.79 -17.21
C ASP A 172 -4.72 -5.77 -17.25
N ARG A 173 -4.40 -6.43 -16.12
CA ARG A 173 -3.32 -7.41 -15.99
C ARG A 173 -3.87 -8.72 -15.41
N SER A 174 -3.16 -9.83 -15.59
CA SER A 174 -3.51 -11.13 -15.01
C SER A 174 -2.85 -11.32 -13.64
N ALA A 175 -3.67 -11.60 -12.63
CA ALA A 175 -3.19 -12.01 -11.31
C ALA A 175 -2.55 -13.41 -11.34
N GLU A 176 -3.04 -14.29 -12.21
CA GLU A 176 -2.51 -15.65 -12.40
C GLU A 176 -1.05 -15.59 -12.89
N ASP A 177 -0.76 -14.76 -13.89
CA ASP A 177 0.61 -14.54 -14.36
C ASP A 177 1.48 -13.89 -13.28
N ALA A 178 0.90 -12.97 -12.49
CA ALA A 178 1.61 -12.26 -11.45
C ALA A 178 2.00 -13.15 -10.26
N LEU A 179 1.25 -14.22 -9.97
CA LEU A 179 1.59 -15.19 -8.92
C LEU A 179 3.00 -15.77 -9.10
N ALA A 180 3.39 -16.08 -10.35
CA ALA A 180 4.69 -16.65 -10.65
C ALA A 180 5.84 -15.72 -10.21
N SER A 181 5.65 -14.41 -10.35
CA SER A 181 6.69 -13.42 -10.02
C SER A 181 6.99 -13.26 -8.54
N LEU A 182 6.19 -13.84 -7.65
CA LEU A 182 6.54 -13.91 -6.23
C LEU A 182 7.72 -14.85 -5.94
N ASN A 183 8.15 -15.62 -6.95
CA ASN A 183 9.23 -16.61 -6.86
C ASN A 183 10.31 -16.42 -7.95
N ASP A 184 10.42 -15.23 -8.56
CA ASP A 184 11.40 -14.95 -9.63
C ASP A 184 12.86 -15.18 -9.20
N PHE A 185 13.15 -15.05 -7.90
CA PHE A 185 14.48 -15.32 -7.34
C PHE A 185 14.41 -16.27 -6.15
N SER A 186 15.30 -17.25 -6.12
CA SER A 186 15.39 -18.25 -5.05
C SER A 186 16.28 -17.80 -3.89
N GLN A 187 17.41 -17.16 -4.19
CA GLN A 187 18.40 -16.72 -3.20
C GLN A 187 18.85 -15.28 -3.45
N PRO A 188 18.15 -14.29 -2.86
CA PRO A 188 18.56 -12.89 -2.94
C PRO A 188 19.86 -12.67 -2.16
N TYR A 189 20.82 -11.96 -2.76
CA TYR A 189 22.10 -11.63 -2.13
C TYR A 189 21.96 -10.72 -0.90
N GLN A 190 21.15 -9.67 -1.05
CA GLN A 190 20.90 -8.67 -0.02
C GLN A 190 19.95 -9.22 1.06
N GLY A 191 19.94 -8.59 2.24
CA GLY A 191 18.89 -8.82 3.22
C GLY A 191 17.58 -8.12 2.82
N GLY A 192 16.51 -8.44 3.53
CA GLY A 192 15.18 -7.84 3.43
C GLY A 192 14.51 -7.90 4.80
N VAL A 193 13.19 -7.68 4.86
CA VAL A 193 12.47 -7.64 6.14
C VAL A 193 12.48 -8.99 6.85
N ALA A 194 12.36 -10.09 6.10
CA ALA A 194 12.28 -11.45 6.64
C ALA A 194 13.58 -12.26 6.48
N ASP A 195 14.60 -11.70 5.83
CA ASP A 195 15.79 -12.45 5.41
C ASP A 195 17.10 -11.68 5.68
N VAL A 196 18.10 -12.37 6.24
CA VAL A 196 19.45 -11.81 6.47
C VAL A 196 20.29 -11.88 5.19
N PRO A 197 21.29 -11.02 4.94
CA PRO A 197 22.08 -11.11 3.71
C PRO A 197 22.86 -12.43 3.57
N VAL A 198 23.18 -12.85 2.34
CA VAL A 198 23.78 -14.17 2.03
C VAL A 198 25.11 -14.42 2.75
N TRP A 199 25.94 -13.40 2.93
CA TRP A 199 27.23 -13.53 3.63
C TRP A 199 27.08 -13.83 5.12
N ARG A 200 25.88 -13.65 5.72
CA ARG A 200 25.56 -14.15 7.07
C ARG A 200 24.98 -15.57 7.07
N ARG A 201 24.53 -16.07 5.92
CA ARG A 201 23.94 -17.41 5.76
C ARG A 201 24.99 -18.47 5.46
N VAL A 202 26.03 -18.09 4.72
CA VAL A 202 27.07 -19.00 4.26
C VAL A 202 28.33 -18.82 5.12
N ASN A 203 28.72 -19.87 5.81
CA ASN A 203 29.97 -19.89 6.57
C ASN A 203 31.12 -20.12 5.59
N ARG A 204 31.90 -19.07 5.30
CA ARG A 204 33.10 -19.16 4.47
C ARG A 204 34.28 -19.44 5.40
N ALA A 205 34.56 -20.72 5.61
CA ALA A 205 35.80 -21.19 6.24
C ALA A 205 36.95 -21.13 5.24
#